data_AF-A0AAV9B315-F1
#
_entry.id   AF-A0AAV9B315-F1
#
_cell.length_a   1.000
_cell.length_b   1.000
_cell.length_c   1.000
_cell.angle_alpha   90.00
_cell.angle_beta   90.00
_cell.angle_gamma   90.00
#
_symmetry.space_group_name_H-M   'P 1'
#
loop_
_entity.id
_entity.type
_entity.pdbx_description
1 polymer ?
#
loop_
_entity_poly.entity_id
_entity_poly.type
_entity_poly.pdbx_seq_one_letter_code
_entity_poly.pdbx_strand_id
1 'polypeptide(L)'
;MIYFFLLTGGLRFEREKMGSEPSEKTASDGLNLNVKTLLSTGLLEGISVRYIHHGKNKELHGIIKGVDYCCGCTECNFNQVFSARKFEAHAGSKSSHSNNHIFLKNGKSLHNVVKKLGDLSLESIGEVIEGVIGERPNFESYEAWKASKRGYWGTVLHSTCSNGGVKNNSIPTV
;
A
#
# COMPACT_ATOMS: atom_id res chain seq x y z
N MET A 1 -1.50 -48.98 53.89
CA MET A 1 -2.63 -48.70 53.00
C MET A 1 -3.30 -47.42 53.44
N ILE A 2 -3.71 -46.60 52.47
CA ILE A 2 -4.57 -45.42 52.58
C ILE A 2 -3.90 -44.14 53.11
N TYR A 3 -3.31 -43.35 52.21
CA TYR A 3 -3.15 -41.91 52.41
C TYR A 3 -4.49 -41.23 52.11
N PHE A 4 -5.17 -40.78 53.16
CA PHE A 4 -6.36 -39.94 53.05
C PHE A 4 -5.96 -38.45 53.06
N PHE A 5 -6.57 -37.73 52.14
CA PHE A 5 -6.60 -36.28 51.99
C PHE A 5 -6.72 -35.52 53.32
N LEU A 6 -6.00 -34.41 53.44
CA LEU A 6 -6.53 -33.04 53.65
C LEU A 6 -5.38 -32.12 54.11
N LEU A 7 -4.94 -31.22 53.24
CA LEU A 7 -4.34 -29.95 53.68
C LEU A 7 -4.94 -28.80 52.87
N THR A 8 -5.72 -28.04 53.62
CA THR A 8 -6.23 -26.69 53.38
C THR A 8 -5.12 -25.72 52.99
N GLY A 9 -5.37 -24.88 51.99
CA GLY A 9 -4.45 -23.80 51.64
C GLY A 9 -4.89 -22.99 50.42
N GLY A 10 -6.09 -22.41 50.45
CA GLY A 10 -6.53 -21.45 49.45
C GLY A 10 -5.85 -20.09 49.67
N LEU A 11 -4.83 -19.77 48.85
CA LEU A 11 -4.27 -18.42 48.77
C LEU A 11 -5.17 -17.57 47.87
N ARG A 12 -5.95 -16.71 48.51
CA ARG A 12 -6.74 -15.63 47.91
C ARG A 12 -5.77 -14.50 47.52
N PHE A 13 -5.54 -14.33 46.22
CA PHE A 13 -4.82 -13.18 45.66
C PHE A 13 -5.85 -12.16 45.20
N GLU A 14 -6.12 -11.15 46.02
CA GLU A 14 -6.90 -9.98 45.63
C GLU A 14 -6.04 -9.11 44.70
N ARG A 15 -6.40 -9.06 43.40
CA ARG A 15 -5.89 -8.05 42.47
C ARG A 15 -6.98 -7.02 42.23
N GLU A 16 -6.73 -5.82 42.74
CA GLU A 16 -7.59 -4.65 42.60
C GLU A 16 -7.70 -4.16 41.16
N LYS A 17 -8.78 -3.40 40.97
CA LYS A 17 -9.47 -3.02 39.75
C LYS A 17 -8.85 -1.82 39.01
N MET A 18 -9.09 -1.84 37.70
CA MET A 18 -9.50 -0.70 36.85
C MET A 18 -8.47 0.38 36.53
N GLY A 19 -7.88 0.21 35.34
CA GLY A 19 -7.47 1.30 34.47
C GLY A 19 -7.78 0.88 33.04
N SER A 20 -9.06 0.79 32.68
CA SER A 20 -9.46 0.54 31.29
C SER A 20 -9.29 1.85 30.52
N GLU A 21 -8.11 2.05 29.93
CA GLU A 21 -8.04 2.82 28.68
C GLU A 21 -8.99 2.15 27.67
N PRO A 22 -9.67 2.91 26.80
CA PRO A 22 -10.52 2.31 25.78
C PRO A 22 -9.60 1.51 24.87
N SER A 23 -9.56 0.20 25.07
CA SER A 23 -8.99 -0.74 24.11
C SER A 23 -9.79 -0.52 22.84
N GLU A 24 -9.21 0.26 21.95
CA GLU A 24 -9.72 0.47 20.60
C GLU A 24 -9.96 -0.93 20.07
N LYS A 25 -11.24 -1.24 19.89
CA LYS A 25 -11.70 -2.51 19.39
C LYS A 25 -11.12 -2.57 17.99
N THR A 26 -9.97 -3.21 17.83
CA THR A 26 -9.43 -3.61 16.54
C THR A 26 -10.31 -4.76 16.07
N ALA A 27 -11.52 -4.38 15.66
CA ALA A 27 -12.20 -5.09 14.61
C ALA A 27 -11.13 -5.30 13.54
N SER A 28 -10.89 -6.57 13.21
CA SER A 28 -10.27 -6.94 11.97
C SER A 28 -11.17 -6.44 10.85
N ASP A 29 -11.16 -5.13 10.62
CA ASP A 29 -11.71 -4.47 9.45
C ASP A 29 -10.74 -4.85 8.35
N GLY A 30 -10.86 -6.10 7.89
CA GLY A 30 -10.05 -6.67 6.83
C GLY A 30 -10.03 -5.64 5.72
N LEU A 31 -8.83 -5.13 5.43
CA LEU A 31 -8.66 -4.15 4.38
C LEU A 31 -9.14 -4.86 3.12
N ASN A 32 -10.27 -4.43 2.56
CA ASN A 32 -10.78 -4.94 1.29
C ASN A 32 -9.83 -4.48 0.17
N LEU A 33 -8.64 -5.09 0.12
CA LEU A 33 -7.58 -4.80 -0.81
C LEU A 33 -7.87 -5.56 -2.10
N ASN A 34 -7.87 -4.82 -3.19
CA ASN A 34 -7.71 -5.31 -4.55
C ASN A 34 -6.48 -4.66 -5.17
N VAL A 35 -6.10 -5.08 -6.38
CA VAL A 35 -4.91 -4.55 -7.06
C VAL A 35 -5.02 -3.03 -7.23
N LYS A 36 -6.18 -2.52 -7.65
CA LYS A 36 -6.36 -1.08 -7.87
C LYS A 36 -6.27 -0.28 -6.57
N THR A 37 -6.88 -0.75 -5.49
CA THR A 37 -6.81 -0.06 -4.18
C THR A 37 -5.41 -0.12 -3.60
N LEU A 38 -4.67 -1.23 -3.80
CA LEU A 38 -3.27 -1.35 -3.41
C LEU A 38 -2.39 -0.34 -4.16
N LEU A 39 -2.57 -0.19 -5.47
CA LEU A 39 -1.82 0.82 -6.23
C LEU A 39 -2.22 2.24 -5.82
N SER A 40 -3.49 2.46 -5.51
CA SER A 40 -4.00 3.76 -5.04
C SER A 40 -3.42 4.20 -3.69
N THR A 41 -2.83 3.28 -2.90
CA THR A 41 -2.14 3.67 -1.67
C THR A 41 -0.80 4.35 -1.93
N GLY A 42 -0.25 4.24 -3.15
CA GLY A 42 1.09 4.72 -3.48
C GLY A 42 2.22 3.88 -2.89
N LEU A 43 1.92 2.82 -2.12
CA LEU A 43 2.92 1.97 -1.45
C LEU A 43 3.91 1.34 -2.43
N LEU A 44 3.46 1.06 -3.65
CA LEU A 44 4.25 0.42 -4.71
C LEU A 44 4.78 1.42 -5.75
N GLU A 45 4.68 2.72 -5.51
CA GLU A 45 5.15 3.75 -6.45
C GLU A 45 6.63 3.55 -6.78
N GLY A 46 6.96 3.58 -8.07
CA GLY A 46 8.33 3.43 -8.55
C GLY A 46 8.86 1.99 -8.61
N ILE A 47 8.09 1.00 -8.13
CA ILE A 47 8.51 -0.40 -8.15
C ILE A 47 8.45 -0.95 -9.59
N SER A 48 9.50 -1.70 -9.95
CA SER A 48 9.59 -2.33 -11.27
C SER A 48 8.66 -3.54 -11.41
N VAL A 49 7.98 -3.61 -12.54
CA VAL A 49 7.09 -4.72 -12.91
C VAL A 49 7.44 -5.27 -14.29
N ARG A 50 7.01 -6.51 -14.54
CA ARG A 50 7.09 -7.16 -15.84
C ARG A 50 5.75 -7.81 -16.15
N TYR A 51 5.26 -7.55 -17.35
CA TYR A 51 4.16 -8.31 -17.93
C TYR A 51 4.72 -9.58 -18.56
N ILE A 52 4.17 -10.75 -18.22
CA ILE A 52 4.60 -12.04 -18.78
C ILE A 52 3.40 -12.76 -19.38
N HIS A 53 3.45 -13.03 -20.70
CA HIS A 53 2.47 -13.88 -21.37
C HIS A 53 3.05 -15.28 -21.63
N HIS A 54 2.72 -16.24 -20.76
CA HIS A 54 3.25 -17.61 -20.77
C HIS A 54 3.12 -18.36 -22.11
N GLY A 55 2.17 -17.97 -22.97
CA GLY A 55 1.98 -18.62 -24.27
C GLY A 55 2.81 -18.06 -25.44
N LYS A 56 3.52 -16.92 -25.27
CA LYS A 56 4.14 -16.22 -26.41
C LYS A 56 5.58 -15.76 -26.18
N ASN A 57 6.21 -16.10 -25.06
CA ASN A 57 7.54 -15.60 -24.67
C ASN A 57 7.67 -14.06 -24.81
N LYS A 58 6.56 -13.34 -24.63
CA LYS A 58 6.52 -11.89 -24.69
C LYS A 58 6.58 -11.36 -23.27
N GLU A 59 7.56 -10.50 -23.04
CA GLU A 59 7.76 -9.77 -21.80
C GLU A 59 7.77 -8.27 -22.08
N LEU A 60 7.06 -7.51 -21.25
CA LEU A 60 7.09 -6.05 -21.29
C LEU A 60 7.46 -5.52 -19.91
N HIS A 61 8.54 -4.77 -19.84
CA HIS A 61 8.99 -4.12 -18.62
C HIS A 61 8.20 -2.84 -18.35
N GLY A 62 8.01 -2.51 -17.08
CA GLY A 62 7.40 -1.26 -16.68
C GLY A 62 7.70 -0.88 -15.23
N ILE A 63 7.20 0.29 -14.83
CA ILE A 63 7.31 0.83 -13.48
C ILE A 63 5.90 1.23 -13.02
N ILE A 64 5.54 0.89 -11.79
CA ILE A 64 4.27 1.34 -11.20
C ILE A 64 4.30 2.86 -11.04
N LYS A 65 3.29 3.53 -11.58
CA LYS A 65 3.12 4.98 -11.49
C LYS A 65 1.67 5.34 -11.20
N GLY A 66 1.39 5.70 -9.96
CA GLY A 66 0.07 5.83 -9.39
C GLY A 66 -0.70 4.52 -9.47
N VAL A 67 -1.87 4.57 -10.10
CA VAL A 67 -2.74 3.40 -10.34
C VAL A 67 -2.47 2.70 -11.67
N ASP A 68 -1.48 3.20 -12.43
CA ASP A 68 -1.17 2.79 -13.80
C ASP A 68 0.31 2.33 -13.91
N TYR A 69 0.75 2.04 -15.13
CA TYR A 69 2.07 1.47 -15.42
C TYR A 69 2.81 2.30 -16.48
N CYS A 70 3.97 2.78 -16.12
CA CYS A 70 4.91 3.40 -17.04
C CYS A 70 5.62 2.32 -17.88
N CYS A 71 5.59 2.43 -19.20
CA CYS A 71 6.11 1.41 -20.09
C CYS A 71 7.60 1.58 -20.42
N GLY A 72 8.37 0.51 -20.23
CA GLY A 72 9.81 0.45 -20.48
C GLY A 72 10.22 -0.22 -21.80
N CYS A 73 9.33 -0.32 -22.81
CA CYS A 73 9.77 -0.76 -24.14
C CYS A 73 10.66 0.30 -24.80
N THR A 74 11.36 -0.09 -25.86
CA THR A 74 12.23 0.81 -26.64
C THR A 74 11.47 2.00 -27.25
N GLU A 75 10.21 1.79 -27.65
CA GLU A 75 9.38 2.85 -28.25
C GLU A 75 8.89 3.86 -27.21
N CYS A 76 8.52 3.40 -26.01
CA CYS A 76 8.01 4.27 -24.95
C CYS A 76 9.14 4.92 -24.13
N ASN A 77 10.24 4.22 -23.91
CA ASN A 77 11.38 4.65 -23.09
C ASN A 77 10.96 5.33 -21.76
N PHE A 78 10.01 4.73 -21.04
CA PHE A 78 9.45 5.25 -19.78
C PHE A 78 8.77 6.63 -19.87
N ASN A 79 8.33 7.05 -21.07
CA ASN A 79 7.58 8.30 -21.28
C ASN A 79 6.06 8.11 -21.38
N GLN A 80 5.58 6.87 -21.56
CA GLN A 80 4.15 6.59 -21.69
C GLN A 80 3.61 5.83 -20.49
N VAL A 81 2.48 6.29 -19.97
CA VAL A 81 1.77 5.67 -18.84
C VAL A 81 0.48 5.03 -19.35
N PHE A 82 0.28 3.77 -19.00
CA PHE A 82 -0.85 2.97 -19.44
C PHE A 82 -1.59 2.36 -18.25
N SER A 83 -2.91 2.40 -18.30
CA SER A 83 -3.75 1.50 -17.49
C SER A 83 -3.39 0.04 -17.75
N ALA A 84 -3.67 -0.84 -16.78
CA ALA A 84 -3.45 -2.29 -16.88
C ALA A 84 -3.80 -2.87 -18.25
N ARG A 85 -5.03 -2.62 -18.72
CA ARG A 85 -5.51 -3.14 -20.01
C ARG A 85 -4.70 -2.60 -21.20
N LYS A 86 -4.36 -1.32 -21.19
CA LYS A 86 -3.53 -0.70 -22.25
C LYS A 86 -2.09 -1.21 -22.21
N PHE A 87 -1.54 -1.44 -21.02
CA PHE A 87 -0.19 -1.98 -20.84
C PHE A 87 -0.10 -3.41 -21.41
N GLU A 88 -1.10 -4.25 -21.13
CA GLU A 88 -1.19 -5.61 -21.70
C GLU A 88 -1.39 -5.59 -23.21
N ALA A 89 -2.23 -4.69 -23.72
CA ALA A 89 -2.43 -4.48 -25.15
C ALA A 89 -1.14 -4.04 -25.84
N HIS A 90 -0.38 -3.14 -25.20
CA HIS A 90 0.90 -2.64 -25.67
C HIS A 90 1.97 -3.74 -25.72
N ALA A 91 1.93 -4.71 -24.79
CA ALA A 91 2.75 -5.92 -24.87
C ALA A 91 2.36 -6.89 -26.01
N GLY A 92 1.32 -6.55 -26.80
CA GLY A 92 0.79 -7.37 -27.89
C GLY A 92 -0.14 -8.48 -27.43
N SER A 93 -0.80 -8.31 -26.28
CA SER A 93 -1.77 -9.26 -25.72
C SER A 93 -3.20 -8.73 -25.76
N LYS A 94 -4.18 -9.61 -26.01
CA LYS A 94 -5.62 -9.29 -25.95
C LYS A 94 -6.25 -10.01 -24.75
N SER A 95 -5.71 -9.81 -23.55
CA SER A 95 -6.23 -10.44 -22.33
C SER A 95 -7.57 -9.84 -21.90
N SER A 96 -8.49 -10.71 -21.46
CA SER A 96 -9.77 -10.32 -20.86
C SER A 96 -9.67 -10.04 -19.35
N HIS A 97 -8.54 -10.39 -18.70
CA HIS A 97 -8.35 -10.25 -17.25
C HIS A 97 -7.09 -9.44 -16.96
N SER A 98 -7.25 -8.12 -16.95
CA SER A 98 -6.13 -7.20 -16.75
C SER A 98 -5.57 -7.27 -15.33
N ASN A 99 -4.23 -7.20 -15.20
CA ASN A 99 -3.42 -7.36 -13.97
C ASN A 99 -3.02 -8.80 -13.59
N ASN A 100 -3.68 -9.84 -14.13
CA ASN A 100 -3.36 -11.24 -13.78
C ASN A 100 -1.95 -11.68 -14.25
N HIS A 101 -1.34 -10.90 -15.14
CA HIS A 101 -0.07 -11.21 -15.77
C HIS A 101 1.02 -10.18 -15.47
N ILE A 102 0.80 -9.30 -14.49
CA ILE A 102 1.78 -8.30 -14.06
C ILE A 102 2.47 -8.81 -12.80
N PHE A 103 3.78 -8.96 -12.88
CA PHE A 103 4.64 -9.54 -11.87
C PHE A 103 5.68 -8.53 -11.40
N LEU A 104 6.02 -8.61 -10.12
CA LEU A 104 7.20 -7.94 -9.55
C LEU A 104 8.48 -8.66 -9.99
N LYS A 105 9.63 -8.02 -9.81
CA LYS A 105 10.94 -8.64 -10.13
C LYS A 105 11.15 -9.97 -9.41
N ASN A 106 10.60 -10.12 -8.20
CA ASN A 106 10.67 -11.35 -7.41
C ASN A 106 9.73 -12.48 -7.88
N GLY A 107 9.01 -12.29 -8.99
CA GLY A 107 8.15 -13.30 -9.59
C GLY A 107 6.75 -13.42 -8.96
N LYS A 108 6.42 -12.62 -7.93
CA LYS A 108 5.07 -12.57 -7.37
C LYS A 108 4.18 -11.65 -8.22
N SER A 109 2.96 -12.08 -8.48
CA SER A 109 1.95 -11.23 -9.12
C SER A 109 1.40 -10.20 -8.15
N LEU A 110 0.87 -9.09 -8.66
CA LEU A 110 0.18 -8.08 -7.82
C LEU A 110 -1.00 -8.70 -7.05
N HIS A 111 -1.68 -9.70 -7.61
CA HIS A 111 -2.71 -10.47 -6.91
C HIS A 111 -2.17 -11.22 -5.69
N ASN A 112 -0.97 -11.81 -5.79
CA ASN A 112 -0.34 -12.51 -4.67
C ASN A 112 0.02 -11.51 -3.55
N VAL A 113 0.54 -10.33 -3.92
CA VAL A 113 0.80 -9.24 -2.96
C VAL A 113 -0.48 -8.83 -2.24
N VAL A 114 -1.54 -8.54 -2.98
CA VAL A 114 -2.86 -8.20 -2.41
C VAL A 114 -3.34 -9.26 -1.44
N LYS A 115 -3.26 -10.55 -1.81
CA LYS A 115 -3.67 -11.65 -0.95
C LYS A 115 -2.87 -11.67 0.36
N LYS A 116 -1.54 -11.52 0.28
CA LYS A 116 -0.67 -11.52 1.47
C LYS A 116 -0.90 -10.34 2.40
N LEU A 117 -1.24 -9.18 1.86
CA LEU A 117 -1.50 -7.98 2.66
C LEU A 117 -2.94 -7.89 3.16
N GLY A 118 -3.90 -8.48 2.44
CA GLY A 118 -5.32 -8.45 2.79
C GLY A 118 -5.66 -9.20 4.08
N ASP A 119 -4.84 -10.18 4.45
CA ASP A 119 -4.98 -10.95 5.70
C ASP A 119 -4.36 -10.23 6.92
N LEU A 120 -3.76 -9.05 6.73
CA LEU A 120 -3.00 -8.34 7.76
C LEU A 120 -3.73 -7.09 8.27
N SER A 121 -3.39 -6.69 9.50
CA SER A 121 -3.79 -5.39 10.03
C SER A 121 -3.04 -4.27 9.32
N LEU A 122 -3.67 -3.09 9.22
CA LEU A 122 -3.07 -1.91 8.60
C LEU A 122 -1.71 -1.55 9.20
N GLU A 123 -1.50 -1.75 10.51
CA GLU A 123 -0.23 -1.45 11.18
C GLU A 123 0.90 -2.41 10.79
N SER A 124 0.56 -3.70 10.65
CA SER A 124 1.52 -4.76 10.34
C SER A 124 2.02 -4.79 8.89
N ILE A 125 1.37 -4.08 7.96
CA ILE A 125 1.74 -4.10 6.55
C ILE A 125 3.18 -3.62 6.33
N GLY A 126 3.59 -2.56 7.04
CA GLY A 126 4.91 -1.93 6.92
C GLY A 126 6.07 -2.86 7.28
N GLU A 127 5.84 -3.82 8.19
CA GLU A 127 6.86 -4.78 8.61
C GLU A 127 7.09 -5.88 7.57
N VAL A 128 6.04 -6.25 6.82
CA VAL A 128 6.11 -7.38 5.89
C VAL A 128 6.30 -6.97 4.44
N ILE A 129 5.91 -5.75 4.08
CA ILE A 129 5.73 -5.34 2.68
C ILE A 129 7.01 -5.48 1.87
N GLU A 130 8.16 -5.11 2.44
CA GLU A 130 9.45 -5.19 1.78
C GLU A 130 9.80 -6.65 1.42
N GLY A 131 9.58 -7.59 2.34
CA GLY A 131 9.76 -9.03 2.07
C GLY A 131 8.72 -9.60 1.10
N VAL A 132 7.52 -9.03 1.07
CA VAL A 132 6.50 -9.41 0.09
C VAL A 132 6.89 -8.96 -1.31
N ILE A 133 7.32 -7.71 -1.50
CA ILE A 133 7.57 -7.14 -2.84
C ILE A 133 9.01 -7.35 -3.33
N GLY A 134 9.96 -7.58 -2.42
CA GLY A 134 11.38 -7.80 -2.73
C GLY A 134 12.15 -6.53 -3.12
N GLU A 135 11.56 -5.36 -2.96
CA GLU A 135 12.14 -4.04 -3.20
C GLU A 135 11.68 -3.08 -2.07
N ARG A 136 12.32 -1.92 -1.95
CA ARG A 136 11.95 -0.94 -0.93
C ARG A 136 10.60 -0.29 -1.29
N PRO A 137 9.58 -0.35 -0.42
CA PRO A 137 8.30 0.31 -0.65
C PRO A 137 8.40 1.83 -0.47
N ASN A 138 7.37 2.54 -0.94
CA ASN A 138 7.20 3.95 -0.62
C ASN A 138 6.57 4.11 0.78
N PHE A 139 7.43 4.22 1.80
CA PHE A 139 6.99 4.38 3.19
C PHE A 139 6.27 5.71 3.46
N GLU A 140 6.58 6.77 2.71
CA GLU A 140 5.85 8.04 2.85
C GLU A 140 4.37 7.86 2.46
N SER A 141 4.14 7.19 1.33
CA SER A 141 2.78 6.85 0.88
C SER A 141 2.08 5.88 1.83
N TYR A 142 2.82 4.96 2.45
CA TYR A 142 2.29 4.07 3.49
C TYR A 142 1.75 4.85 4.70
N GLU A 143 2.54 5.77 5.27
CA GLU A 143 2.12 6.56 6.43
C GLU A 143 0.93 7.47 6.09
N ALA A 144 0.94 8.09 4.91
CA ALA A 144 -0.18 8.89 4.42
C ALA A 144 -1.46 8.05 4.28
N TRP A 145 -1.34 6.83 3.73
CA TRP A 145 -2.46 5.90 3.63
C TRP A 145 -2.98 5.46 5.00
N LYS A 146 -2.10 5.19 5.97
CA LYS A 146 -2.49 4.88 7.35
C LYS A 146 -3.27 6.01 8.00
N ALA A 147 -2.75 7.25 7.91
CA ALA A 147 -3.44 8.43 8.43
C ALA A 147 -4.83 8.61 7.81
N SER A 148 -4.95 8.35 6.49
CA SER A 148 -6.22 8.41 5.76
C SER A 148 -7.28 7.45 6.29
N LYS A 149 -6.88 6.21 6.63
CA LYS A 149 -7.81 5.20 7.17
C LYS A 149 -8.22 5.48 8.60
N ARG A 150 -7.42 6.20 9.37
CA ARG A 150 -7.76 6.66 10.73
C ARG A 150 -8.67 7.89 10.76
N GLY A 151 -9.12 8.38 9.60
CA GLY A 151 -10.03 9.54 9.50
C GLY A 151 -9.38 10.89 9.82
N TYR A 152 -8.04 10.95 9.89
CA TYR A 152 -7.31 12.16 10.28
C TYR A 152 -7.00 13.07 9.07
N TRP A 153 -8.04 13.50 8.35
CA TRP A 153 -7.95 14.55 7.33
C TRP A 153 -8.70 15.82 7.79
N GLY A 154 -8.33 16.32 8.96
CA GLY A 154 -8.88 17.55 9.55
C GLY A 154 -7.91 18.74 9.61
N THR A 155 -6.60 18.54 9.40
CA THR A 155 -5.62 19.64 9.44
C THR A 155 -4.61 19.49 8.31
N VAL A 156 -5.08 19.74 7.09
CA VAL A 156 -4.23 20.05 5.96
C VAL A 156 -3.58 21.42 6.26
N LEU A 157 -2.31 21.43 6.67
CA LEU A 157 -1.42 22.52 6.31
C LEU A 157 -0.92 22.21 4.90
N HIS A 158 -1.72 22.63 3.92
CA HIS A 158 -1.25 22.84 2.56
C HIS A 158 -0.20 23.95 2.68
N SER A 159 1.08 23.61 2.66
CA SER A 159 2.13 24.55 2.36
C SER A 159 1.96 24.96 0.89
N THR A 160 1.05 25.91 0.65
CA THR A 160 1.10 26.71 -0.56
C THR A 160 2.50 27.32 -0.61
N CYS A 161 3.26 27.02 -1.65
CA CYS A 161 4.43 27.80 -2.00
C CYS A 161 4.01 29.27 -2.08
N SER A 162 4.43 30.06 -1.10
CA SER A 162 4.28 31.51 -1.10
C SER A 162 5.18 32.09 -2.18
N ASN A 163 4.60 32.34 -3.35
CA ASN A 163 5.22 33.22 -4.34
C ASN A 163 5.25 34.65 -3.80
N GLY A 164 6.47 35.19 -3.70
CA GLY A 164 6.83 36.58 -3.96
C GLY A 164 5.92 37.69 -3.42
N GLY A 165 6.28 38.23 -2.26
CA GLY A 165 5.91 39.60 -1.91
C GLY A 165 6.93 40.59 -2.47
N VAL A 166 6.54 41.38 -3.47
CA VAL A 166 6.99 42.78 -3.62
C VAL A 166 5.80 43.61 -4.08
N LYS A 167 5.29 44.47 -3.20
CA LYS A 167 4.25 45.45 -3.47
C LYS A 167 4.93 46.74 -3.93
N ASN A 168 4.77 47.12 -5.20
CA ASN A 168 5.08 48.47 -5.66
C ASN A 168 3.83 49.08 -6.32
N ASN A 169 3.04 49.80 -5.52
CA ASN A 169 2.07 50.78 -6.02
C ASN A 169 2.83 52.06 -6.36
N SER A 170 2.73 52.55 -7.60
CA SER A 170 2.87 53.97 -7.98
C SER A 170 2.49 54.18 -9.45
N ILE A 171 1.26 54.65 -9.70
CA ILE A 171 0.92 55.49 -10.87
C ILE A 171 0.13 56.68 -10.29
N PRO A 172 0.48 57.91 -10.66
CA PRO A 172 -0.45 58.67 -11.49
C PRO A 172 0.26 59.36 -12.67
N THR A 173 -0.35 59.22 -13.85
CA THR A 173 -0.18 60.10 -15.01
C THR A 173 -1.06 61.33 -14.86
N VAL A 174 -0.50 62.53 -15.05
CA VAL A 174 -0.93 63.56 -16.01
C VAL A 174 0.34 64.25 -16.51
#